data_AF-A0A2V9WE25-F1
#
_entry.id   AF-A0A2V9WE25-F1
#
_cell.length_a   1.000
_cell.length_b   1.000
_cell.length_c   1.000
_cell.angle_alpha   90.00
_cell.angle_beta   90.00
_cell.angle_gamma   90.00
#
_symmetry.space_group_name_H-M   'P 1'
#
loop_
_entity.id
_entity.type
_entity.pdbx_description
1 polymer ?
#
loop_
_entity_poly.entity_id
_entity_poly.type
_entity_poly.pdbx_seq_one_letter_code
_entity_poly.pdbx_strand_id
1 'polypeptide(L)'
;MTSSPTPNLKVQDGCDNRCSFCVIPFVRGHSRSLPLPQILREVNALVESGYREVVISGINLGRWGRDLAPQNDLVWDEQVSGDLVWGGRPRPPKAASHPATFRFEDLV
;
A
#
# COMPACT_ATOMS: atom_id res chain seq x y z
N MET A 1 -14.73 24.85 1.97
CA MET A 1 -14.05 23.71 1.31
C MET A 1 -13.15 23.04 2.34
N THR A 2 -13.72 22.20 3.21
CA THR A 2 -12.93 21.42 4.17
C THR A 2 -12.40 20.19 3.44
N SER A 3 -11.11 20.13 3.15
CA SER A 3 -10.49 18.90 2.63
C SER A 3 -10.60 17.84 3.73
N SER A 4 -11.45 16.83 3.53
CA SER A 4 -11.48 15.67 4.42
C SER A 4 -10.09 15.01 4.39
N PRO A 5 -9.47 14.69 5.53
CA PRO A 5 -8.13 14.14 5.55
C PRO A 5 -8.12 12.77 4.87
N THR A 6 -7.20 12.57 3.93
CA THR A 6 -7.03 11.30 3.24
C THR A 6 -6.61 10.21 4.24
N PRO A 7 -7.40 9.14 4.44
CA PRO A 7 -7.09 8.08 5.38
C PRO A 7 -5.80 7.35 4.99
N ASN A 8 -5.00 6.99 6.00
CA ASN A 8 -3.80 6.18 5.81
C ASN A 8 -4.09 4.72 6.18
N LEU A 9 -3.97 3.82 5.20
CA LEU A 9 -4.07 2.38 5.36
C LEU A 9 -2.67 1.78 5.42
N LYS A 10 -2.25 1.37 6.61
CA LYS A 10 -0.95 0.73 6.82
C LYS A 10 -1.03 -0.76 6.50
N VAL A 11 -0.36 -1.17 5.43
CA VAL A 11 -0.40 -2.56 4.93
C VAL A 11 0.82 -3.38 5.31
N GLN A 12 1.87 -2.75 5.86
CA GLN A 12 3.07 -3.45 6.29
C GLN A 12 3.69 -2.82 7.54
N ASP A 13 4.17 -3.65 8.45
CA ASP A 13 5.04 -3.26 9.56
C ASP A 13 6.31 -4.12 9.57
N GLY A 14 7.45 -3.55 9.98
CA GLY A 14 8.74 -4.24 9.89
C GLY A 14 9.27 -4.43 8.46
N CYS A 15 10.53 -4.86 8.36
CA CYS A 15 11.18 -5.15 7.07
C CYS A 15 12.31 -6.15 7.26
N ASP A 16 12.34 -7.22 6.45
CA ASP A 16 13.40 -8.22 6.50
C ASP A 16 14.68 -7.81 5.75
N ASN A 17 14.69 -6.63 5.13
CA ASN A 17 15.90 -6.10 4.49
C ASN A 17 16.91 -5.64 5.53
N ARG A 18 18.13 -6.18 5.44
CA ARG A 18 19.27 -5.78 6.27
C ARG A 18 20.08 -4.68 5.58
N CYS A 19 19.51 -3.49 5.48
CA CYS A 19 20.22 -2.34 4.94
C CYS A 19 21.28 -1.85 5.95
N SER A 20 22.49 -1.53 5.49
CA SER A 20 23.62 -1.09 6.35
C SER A 20 23.32 0.15 7.19
N PHE A 21 22.37 0.98 6.75
CA PHE A 21 21.99 2.24 7.38
C PHE A 21 20.68 2.17 8.16
N CYS A 22 19.94 1.06 8.10
CA CYS A 22 18.56 1.01 8.57
C CYS A 22 18.43 0.32 9.92
N VAL A 23 17.86 1.04 10.90
CA VAL A 23 17.60 0.50 12.25
C VAL A 23 16.34 -0.37 12.32
N ILE A 24 15.47 -0.33 11.30
CA ILE A 24 14.15 -0.96 11.32
C ILE A 24 14.16 -2.44 11.75
N PRO A 25 15.07 -3.31 11.25
CA PRO A 25 15.05 -4.71 11.64
C PRO A 25 15.15 -4.91 13.16
N PHE A 26 15.79 -3.98 13.87
CA PHE A 26 15.94 -4.03 15.32
C PHE A 26 14.75 -3.43 16.07
N VAL A 27 14.13 -2.36 15.56
CA VAL A 27 13.06 -1.64 16.26
C VAL A 27 11.65 -2.10 15.92
N ARG A 28 11.41 -2.65 14.72
CA ARG A 28 10.09 -3.12 14.26
C ARG A 28 10.03 -4.63 14.05
N GLY A 29 11.19 -5.29 14.03
CA GLY A 29 11.33 -6.72 13.79
C GLY A 29 11.10 -7.12 12.33
N HIS A 30 10.76 -8.39 12.14
CA HIS A 30 10.46 -9.02 10.85
C HIS A 30 9.30 -8.36 10.12
N SER A 31 9.27 -8.53 8.79
CA SER A 31 8.15 -8.05 8.00
C SER A 31 6.85 -8.74 8.40
N ARG A 32 5.79 -7.94 8.54
CA ARG A 32 4.42 -8.36 8.79
C ARG A 32 3.53 -7.61 7.81
N SER A 33 3.03 -8.33 6.83
CA SER A 33 2.17 -7.83 5.77
C SER A 33 0.71 -8.10 6.10
N LEU A 34 -0.15 -7.12 5.81
CA LEU A 34 -1.60 -7.30 5.81
C LEU A 34 -2.00 -8.12 4.58
N PRO A 35 -2.79 -9.20 4.69
CA PRO A 35 -3.23 -9.96 3.52
C PRO A 35 -4.07 -9.13 2.55
N LEU A 36 -3.95 -9.38 1.24
CA LEU A 36 -4.74 -8.66 0.21
C LEU A 36 -6.25 -8.64 0.50
N PRO A 37 -6.90 -9.77 0.85
CA PRO A 37 -8.34 -9.75 1.13
C PRO A 37 -8.71 -8.81 2.28
N GLN A 38 -7.81 -8.61 3.24
CA GLN A 38 -8.03 -7.67 4.33
C GLN A 38 -7.85 -6.22 3.87
N ILE A 39 -6.83 -5.93 3.06
CA ILE A 39 -6.63 -4.61 2.45
C ILE A 39 -7.87 -4.20 1.66
N LEU A 40 -8.39 -5.08 0.81
CA LEU A 40 -9.59 -4.82 0.00
C LEU A 40 -10.82 -4.53 0.85
N ARG A 41 -11.03 -5.28 1.95
CA ARG A 41 -12.12 -5.01 2.90
C ARG A 41 -12.00 -3.64 3.54
N GLU A 42 -10.80 -3.26 4.00
CA GLU A 42 -10.56 -1.96 4.64
C GLU A 42 -10.72 -0.82 3.64
N VAL A 43 -10.25 -0.99 2.41
CA VAL A 43 -10.48 -0.04 1.31
C VAL A 43 -11.96 0.13 1.02
N ASN A 44 -12.72 -0.95 0.86
CA ASN A 44 -14.15 -0.89 0.60
C ASN A 44 -14.91 -0.17 1.72
N ALA A 45 -14.57 -0.44 2.99
CA ALA A 45 -15.16 0.26 4.12
C ALA A 45 -14.88 1.78 4.09
N LEU A 46 -13.69 2.20 3.65
CA LEU A 46 -13.37 3.62 3.48
C LEU A 46 -14.15 4.24 2.32
N VAL A 47 -14.31 3.53 1.21
CA VAL A 47 -15.14 3.98 0.08
C VAL A 47 -16.61 4.14 0.49
N GLU A 48 -17.17 3.15 1.19
CA GLU A 48 -18.53 3.20 1.75
C GLU A 48 -18.71 4.35 2.75
N SER A 49 -17.64 4.73 3.45
CA SER A 49 -17.61 5.88 4.36
C SER A 49 -17.50 7.24 3.65
N GLY A 50 -17.45 7.26 2.31
CA GLY A 50 -17.41 8.47 1.49
C GLY A 50 -16.00 9.01 1.22
N TYR A 51 -14.95 8.25 1.53
CA TYR A 51 -13.57 8.63 1.18
C TYR A 51 -13.31 8.37 -0.31
N ARG A 52 -12.84 9.41 -1.01
CA ARG A 52 -12.47 9.33 -2.44
C ARG A 52 -10.99 9.08 -2.67
N GLU A 53 -10.20 9.11 -1.60
CA GLU A 53 -8.77 8.80 -1.64
C GLU A 53 -8.36 7.95 -0.45
N VAL A 54 -7.37 7.08 -0.63
CA VAL A 54 -6.67 6.39 0.47
C VAL A 54 -5.17 6.42 0.21
N VAL A 55 -4.39 6.56 1.27
CA VAL A 55 -2.94 6.42 1.22
C VAL A 55 -2.55 5.04 1.72
N ILE A 56 -1.90 4.24 0.88
CA ILE A 56 -1.32 2.96 1.32
C ILE A 56 0.09 3.20 1.85
N SER A 57 0.39 2.70 3.04
CA SER A 57 1.69 2.87 3.69
C SER A 57 2.30 1.55 4.16
N GLY A 58 3.62 1.51 4.18
CA GLY A 58 4.42 0.37 4.63
C GLY A 58 5.90 0.75 4.66
N ILE A 59 6.72 -0.06 5.33
CA ILE A 59 8.16 0.25 5.43
C ILE A 59 8.88 0.01 4.10
N ASN A 60 8.53 -1.06 3.39
CA ASN A 60 9.03 -1.39 2.07
C ASN A 60 7.93 -2.07 1.25
N LEU A 61 7.07 -1.24 0.63
CA LEU A 61 5.93 -1.70 -0.16
C LEU A 61 6.33 -2.64 -1.30
N GLY A 62 7.49 -2.44 -1.92
CA GLY A 62 8.01 -3.34 -2.96
C GLY A 62 8.35 -4.76 -2.47
N ARG A 63 8.25 -5.01 -1.16
CA ARG A 63 8.45 -6.33 -0.54
C ARG A 63 7.29 -6.80 0.33
N TRP A 64 6.20 -6.04 0.39
CA TRP A 64 4.98 -6.52 1.05
C TRP A 64 4.50 -7.82 0.42
N GLY A 65 3.92 -8.70 1.23
CA GLY A 65 3.36 -9.98 0.81
C GLY A 65 4.35 -11.14 0.72
N ARG A 66 5.67 -10.89 0.84
CA ARG A 66 6.70 -11.94 0.81
C ARG A 66 6.73 -12.82 2.07
N ASP A 67 6.17 -12.31 3.17
CA ASP A 67 6.02 -13.02 4.45
C ASP A 67 4.68 -13.78 4.56
N LEU A 68 3.79 -13.68 3.56
CA LEU A 68 2.50 -14.38 3.53
C LEU A 68 2.62 -15.79 2.91
N ALA A 69 1.68 -16.68 3.24
CA ALA A 69 1.56 -18.02 2.68
C ALA A 69 0.11 -18.27 2.19
N PRO A 70 -0.12 -18.58 0.89
CA PRO A 70 0.86 -18.53 -0.19
C PRO A 70 1.46 -17.12 -0.32
N GLN A 71 2.71 -17.05 -0.79
CA GLN A 71 3.34 -15.75 -1.03
C GLN A 71 2.47 -14.99 -2.02
N ASN A 72 2.17 -13.74 -1.71
CA ASN A 72 1.53 -12.87 -2.68
C ASN A 72 2.57 -12.59 -3.76
N ASP A 73 2.60 -13.42 -4.81
CA ASP A 73 3.34 -13.19 -6.06
C ASP A 73 2.75 -12.03 -6.88
N LEU A 74 1.92 -11.21 -6.24
CA LEU A 74 1.25 -10.06 -6.81
C LEU A 74 2.33 -9.06 -7.22
N VAL A 75 2.65 -9.09 -8.50
CA VAL A 75 3.26 -7.95 -9.17
C VAL A 75 2.28 -6.80 -9.00
N TRP A 76 2.58 -5.91 -8.05
CA TRP A 76 1.84 -4.67 -7.77
C TRP A 76 1.46 -3.91 -9.05
N ASP A 77 2.28 -4.03 -10.09
CA ASP A 77 2.12 -3.39 -11.39
C ASP A 77 0.96 -3.95 -12.24
N GLU A 78 0.54 -5.22 -12.06
CA GLU A 78 -0.42 -5.87 -12.98
C GLU A 78 -1.83 -5.96 -12.39
N GLN A 79 -1.97 -6.37 -11.13
CA GLN A 79 -3.29 -6.53 -10.49
C GLN A 79 -3.85 -5.25 -9.90
N VAL A 80 -3.00 -4.33 -9.42
CA VAL A 80 -3.48 -3.02 -8.95
C VAL A 80 -3.70 -2.07 -10.12
N SER A 81 -2.96 -2.21 -11.22
CA SER A 81 -3.17 -1.38 -12.41
C SER A 81 -4.40 -1.78 -13.24
N GLY A 82 -4.92 -3.00 -13.08
CA GLY A 82 -6.08 -3.51 -13.82
C GLY A 82 -7.42 -3.13 -13.21
N ASP A 83 -7.53 -3.14 -11.88
CA ASP A 83 -8.80 -2.92 -11.17
C ASP A 83 -8.83 -1.62 -10.34
N LEU A 84 -7.68 -0.94 -10.15
CA LEU A 84 -7.58 0.34 -9.43
C LEU A 84 -6.92 1.37 -10.34
N VAL A 85 -7.73 2.21 -10.96
CA VAL A 85 -7.29 3.20 -11.95
C VAL A 85 -6.22 4.13 -11.37
N TRP A 86 -5.06 4.11 -12.01
CA TRP A 86 -3.98 5.08 -11.81
C TRP A 86 -4.41 6.41 -12.41
N GLY A 87 -4.98 7.29 -11.58
CA GLY A 87 -5.38 8.64 -11.97
C GLY A 87 -4.19 9.49 -12.43
N GLY A 88 -3.89 9.47 -13.73
CA GLY A 88 -3.44 10.62 -14.52
C GLY A 88 -2.12 11.33 -14.16
N ARG A 89 -1.17 10.71 -13.45
CA ARG A 89 0.20 11.29 -13.29
C ARG A 89 1.29 10.37 -13.85
N PRO A 90 2.38 10.87 -14.43
CA PRO A 90 3.43 10.01 -14.97
C PRO A 90 4.00 9.08 -13.89
N ARG A 91 4.21 7.81 -14.28
CA ARG A 91 4.78 6.72 -13.46
C ARG A 91 6.01 7.22 -12.69
N PRO A 92 6.05 7.18 -11.35
CA PRO A 92 7.27 7.50 -10.63
C PRO A 92 8.33 6.42 -10.96
N PRO A 93 9.62 6.81 -11.11
CA PRO A 93 10.68 5.84 -11.28
C PRO A 93 10.74 4.87 -10.09
N LYS A 94 11.20 3.64 -10.34
CA LYS A 94 11.20 2.42 -9.49
C LYS A 94 11.75 2.56 -8.04
N ALA A 95 12.10 3.76 -7.58
CA ALA A 95 12.75 4.04 -6.30
C ALA A 95 11.94 4.97 -5.37
N ALA A 96 10.62 5.13 -5.57
CA ALA A 96 9.82 5.98 -4.70
C ALA A 96 9.40 5.24 -3.41
N SER A 97 10.12 5.49 -2.33
CA SER A 97 9.81 5.10 -0.94
C SER A 97 8.70 5.96 -0.30
N HIS A 98 7.75 6.48 -1.08
CA HIS A 98 6.74 7.46 -0.62
C HIS A 98 5.31 6.90 -0.64
N PRO A 99 4.42 7.41 0.25
CA PRO A 99 3.01 7.03 0.29
C PRO A 99 2.33 7.24 -1.08
N ALA A 100 1.76 6.18 -1.63
CA ALA A 100 0.95 6.27 -2.86
C ALA A 100 -0.48 6.71 -2.49
N THR A 101 -0.94 7.79 -3.12
CA THR A 101 -2.32 8.29 -3.00
C THR A 101 -3.15 7.69 -4.13
N PHE A 102 -4.18 6.93 -3.79
CA PHE A 102 -5.14 6.35 -4.73
C PHE A 102 -6.38 7.23 -4.80
N ARG A 103 -6.99 7.42 -5.98
CA ARG A 103 -8.26 8.14 -6.19
C ARG A 103 -9.32 7.15 -6.69
N PHE A 104 -10.49 7.11 -6.04
CA PHE A 104 -11.55 6.12 -6.27
C PHE A 104 -12.64 6.57 -7.26
N GLU A 105 -12.48 7.71 -7.93
CA GLU A 105 -13.51 8.28 -8.82
C GLU A 105 -13.76 7.46 -10.11
N ASP A 106 -13.01 6.38 -10.33
CA ASP A 106 -13.13 5.51 -11.51
C ASP A 106 -13.58 4.06 -11.17
N LEU A 107 -14.05 3.81 -9.94
CA LEU A 107 -14.48 2.48 -9.45
C LEU A 107 -16.01 2.30 -9.39
N VAL A 108 -16.77 3.22 -9.99
CA VAL A 108 -18.24 3.15 -10.15
C VAL A 108 -18.61 3.31 -11.62
#